data_AF-K2CBY5-F1
#
_entry.id   AF-K2CBY5-F1
#
_cell.length_a   1.000
_cell.length_b   1.000
_cell.length_c   1.000
_cell.angle_alpha   90.00
_cell.angle_beta   90.00
_cell.angle_gamma   90.00
#
_symmetry.space_group_name_H-M   'P 1'
#
loop_
_entity.id
_entity.type
_entity.pdbx_description
1 polymer ?
#
loop_
_entity_poly.entity_id
_entity_poly.type
_entity_poly.pdbx_seq_one_letter_code
_entity_poly.pdbx_strand_id
1 'polypeptide(L)'
;MLFERVHSFTSIEHESADYINTRGRYKLGRADGKILYTDENMKLYRDWFEDQFRQTSAKIINATEGGVVDKYVEIMPLSAMIDKYAACAVPVRSILDEALNMPVIADCKALRERLMNYRKSIRRNESEARRAVAVCRRLLNAHGATAP
;
A
#
# COMPACT_ATOMS: atom_id res chain seq x y z
N MET A 1 7.99 29.00 -11.91
CA MET A 1 6.97 28.17 -11.25
C MET A 1 5.92 27.87 -12.29
N LEU A 2 5.92 26.66 -12.87
CA LEU A 2 4.87 26.22 -13.79
C LEU A 2 3.76 25.61 -12.93
N PHE A 3 2.67 26.36 -12.73
CA PHE A 3 1.39 25.74 -12.42
C PHE A 3 0.76 25.38 -13.76
N GLU A 4 0.79 24.10 -14.13
CA GLU A 4 0.00 23.61 -15.25
C GLU A 4 -1.48 23.87 -14.95
N ARG A 5 -2.14 24.58 -15.87
CA ARG A 5 -3.59 24.78 -15.84
C ARG A 5 -4.25 23.42 -15.95
N VAL A 6 -4.93 23.00 -14.89
CA VAL A 6 -5.91 21.91 -14.95
C VAL A 6 -6.97 22.33 -15.96
N HIS A 7 -7.06 21.61 -17.07
CA HIS A 7 -8.02 21.89 -18.13
C HIS A 7 -9.45 21.66 -17.59
N SER A 8 -10.32 22.66 -17.75
CA SER A 8 -11.68 22.68 -17.20
C SER A 8 -12.67 21.67 -17.81
N PHE A 9 -12.21 20.79 -18.71
CA PHE A 9 -13.07 19.87 -19.47
C PHE A 9 -12.57 18.42 -19.48
N THR A 10 -11.45 18.09 -18.85
CA THR A 10 -11.10 16.70 -18.54
C THR A 10 -11.62 16.40 -17.14
N SER A 11 -12.63 15.54 -17.02
CA SER A 11 -13.03 15.08 -15.70
C SER A 11 -11.84 14.36 -15.07
N ILE A 12 -11.63 14.55 -13.76
CA ILE A 12 -10.65 13.79 -12.97
C ILE A 12 -10.76 12.28 -13.25
N GLU A 13 -11.97 11.81 -13.59
CA GLU A 13 -12.28 10.43 -13.98
C GLU A 13 -11.62 9.99 -15.30
N HIS A 14 -11.48 10.87 -16.29
CA HIS A 14 -10.81 10.55 -17.56
C HIS A 14 -9.29 10.46 -17.38
N GLU A 15 -8.69 11.39 -16.62
CA GLU A 15 -7.27 11.31 -16.27
C GLU A 15 -6.97 10.08 -15.41
N SER A 16 -7.87 9.72 -14.49
CA SER A 16 -7.70 8.50 -13.68
C SER A 16 -7.94 7.22 -14.48
N ALA A 17 -8.80 7.19 -15.50
CA ALA A 17 -8.96 6.03 -16.37
C ALA A 17 -7.69 5.75 -17.20
N ASP A 18 -7.07 6.75 -17.81
CA ASP A 18 -5.80 6.57 -18.54
C ASP A 18 -4.63 6.28 -17.58
N TYR A 19 -4.61 6.91 -16.41
CA TYR A 19 -3.64 6.64 -15.35
C TYR A 19 -3.74 5.20 -14.82
N ILE A 20 -4.96 4.69 -14.61
CA ILE A 20 -5.23 3.31 -14.17
C ILE A 20 -5.00 2.31 -15.31
N ASN A 21 -5.35 2.63 -16.55
CA ASN A 21 -5.13 1.74 -17.69
C ASN A 21 -3.63 1.59 -18.05
N THR A 22 -2.82 2.61 -17.75
CA THR A 22 -1.37 2.57 -17.98
C THR A 22 -0.56 2.03 -16.79
N ARG A 23 -1.06 2.14 -15.54
CA ARG A 23 -0.31 1.75 -14.32
C ARG A 23 -1.05 0.85 -13.32
N GLY A 24 -2.35 0.64 -13.47
CA GLY A 24 -3.23 -0.10 -12.57
C GLY A 24 -2.98 -1.61 -12.61
N ARG A 25 -1.88 -2.06 -12.01
CA ARG A 25 -1.50 -3.48 -11.95
C ARG A 25 -2.27 -4.27 -10.90
N TYR A 26 -2.87 -3.60 -9.91
CA TYR A 26 -3.46 -4.26 -8.74
C TYR A 26 -4.98 -4.20 -8.76
N LYS A 27 -5.60 -5.37 -8.60
CA LYS A 27 -7.04 -5.56 -8.49
C LYS A 27 -7.42 -5.65 -7.01
N LEU A 28 -8.36 -4.82 -6.57
CA LEU A 28 -8.90 -4.80 -5.23
C LEU A 28 -10.39 -5.15 -5.27
N GLY A 29 -10.77 -6.23 -4.60
CA GLY A 29 -12.17 -6.58 -4.40
C GLY A 29 -12.72 -5.80 -3.22
N ARG A 30 -13.88 -5.16 -3.40
CA ARG A 30 -14.63 -4.49 -2.33
C ARG A 30 -15.61 -5.46 -1.67
N ALA A 31 -16.04 -5.13 -0.45
CA ALA A 31 -17.12 -5.82 0.24
C ALA A 31 -18.46 -5.86 -0.53
N ASP A 32 -18.71 -4.91 -1.44
CA ASP A 32 -19.91 -4.88 -2.31
C ASP A 32 -19.76 -5.72 -3.60
N GLY A 33 -18.64 -6.44 -3.76
CA GLY A 33 -18.34 -7.29 -4.91
C GLY A 33 -17.78 -6.54 -6.13
N LYS A 34 -17.65 -5.21 -6.10
CA LYS A 34 -17.02 -4.45 -7.18
C LYS A 34 -15.50 -4.62 -7.14
N ILE A 35 -14.89 -4.60 -8.32
CA ILE A 35 -13.43 -4.63 -8.48
C ILE A 35 -12.95 -3.23 -8.81
N LEU A 36 -11.98 -2.74 -8.02
CA LEU A 36 -11.27 -1.50 -8.27
C LEU A 36 -9.84 -1.79 -8.70
N TYR A 37 -9.31 -0.90 -9.54
CA TYR A 37 -7.95 -0.98 -10.05
C TYR A 37 -7.13 0.16 -9.46
N THR A 38 -5.90 -0.15 -9.06
CA THR A 38 -5.02 0.85 -8.46
C THR A 38 -3.55 0.58 -8.81
N ASP A 39 -2.73 1.61 -8.70
CA ASP A 39 -1.29 1.52 -8.87
C ASP A 39 -0.59 0.98 -7.60
N GLU A 40 0.71 0.73 -7.70
CA GLU A 40 1.52 0.18 -6.61
C GLU A 40 1.60 1.10 -5.38
N ASN A 41 1.72 2.42 -5.59
CA ASN A 41 1.86 3.39 -4.51
C ASN A 41 0.56 3.49 -3.71
N MET A 42 -0.57 3.58 -4.41
CA MET A 42 -1.89 3.62 -3.78
C MET A 42 -2.22 2.32 -3.07
N LYS A 43 -1.82 1.17 -3.61
CA LYS A 43 -1.88 -0.11 -2.89
C LYS A 43 -1.05 -0.07 -1.61
N LEU A 44 0.19 0.43 -1.68
CA LEU A 44 1.10 0.50 -0.53
C LEU A 44 0.51 1.39 0.58
N TYR A 45 -0.03 2.56 0.23
CA TYR A 45 -0.69 3.44 1.19
C TYR A 45 -1.89 2.74 1.85
N ARG A 46 -2.75 2.08 1.05
CA ARG A 46 -3.90 1.33 1.57
C ARG A 46 -3.46 0.25 2.57
N ASP A 47 -2.50 -0.58 2.18
CA ASP A 47 -1.99 -1.67 3.02
C ASP A 47 -1.38 -1.12 4.32
N TRP A 48 -0.65 -0.01 4.25
CA TRP A 48 -0.06 0.64 5.42
C TRP A 48 -1.14 1.17 6.37
N PHE A 49 -2.16 1.88 5.87
CA PHE A 49 -3.27 2.34 6.70
C PHE A 49 -4.04 1.18 7.35
N GLU A 50 -4.37 0.13 6.59
CA GLU A 50 -5.00 -1.08 7.13
C GLU A 50 -4.18 -1.71 8.27
N ASP A 51 -2.85 -1.72 8.15
CA ASP A 51 -1.94 -2.21 9.18
C ASP A 51 -1.94 -1.31 10.42
N GLN A 52 -1.97 0.02 10.24
CA GLN A 52 -2.07 0.98 11.35
C GLN A 52 -3.42 0.88 12.07
N PHE A 53 -4.52 0.72 11.35
CA PHE A 53 -5.86 0.59 11.95
C PHE A 53 -5.97 -0.64 12.85
N ARG A 54 -5.32 -1.75 12.47
CA ARG A 54 -5.27 -2.96 13.32
C ARG A 54 -4.56 -2.72 14.65
N GLN A 55 -3.62 -1.78 14.71
CA GLN A 55 -2.76 -1.56 15.88
C GLN A 55 -3.36 -0.59 16.91
N THR A 56 -4.51 0.01 16.61
CA THR A 56 -5.19 0.94 17.52
C THR A 56 -6.45 0.32 18.11
N SER A 57 -6.76 0.69 19.34
CA SER A 57 -8.06 0.41 19.98
C SER A 57 -9.14 1.42 19.58
N ALA A 58 -8.75 2.52 18.91
CA ALA A 58 -9.68 3.52 18.44
C ALA A 58 -10.61 2.96 17.36
N LYS A 59 -11.88 3.38 17.40
CA LYS A 59 -12.83 3.07 16.35
C LYS A 59 -12.54 3.92 15.11
N ILE A 60 -12.18 3.26 14.01
CA ILE A 60 -11.95 3.93 12.73
C ILE A 60 -13.22 3.88 11.88
N ILE A 61 -13.66 5.03 11.36
CA ILE A 61 -14.85 5.15 10.53
C ILE A 61 -14.43 5.57 9.13
N ASN A 62 -14.82 4.78 8.13
CA ASN A 62 -14.69 5.16 6.73
C ASN A 62 -16.00 5.81 6.25
N ALA A 63 -15.97 7.14 6.12
CA ALA A 63 -17.10 7.95 5.67
C ALA A 63 -17.04 8.35 4.18
N THR A 64 -16.19 7.70 3.38
CA THR A 64 -15.87 8.16 2.00
C THR A 64 -16.79 7.63 0.90
N GLU A 65 -17.95 7.04 1.24
CA GLU A 65 -19.01 6.59 0.30
C GLU A 65 -18.49 5.95 -1.01
N GLY A 66 -17.39 5.19 -0.97
CA GLY A 66 -16.68 4.84 -2.19
C GLY A 66 -15.20 4.46 -2.02
N GLY A 67 -14.59 4.78 -0.88
CA GLY A 67 -13.18 4.46 -0.62
C GLY A 67 -12.87 2.96 -0.65
N VAL A 68 -11.59 2.68 -0.90
CA VAL A 68 -11.03 1.32 -1.06
C VAL A 68 -10.69 0.63 0.26
N VAL A 69 -10.72 1.37 1.38
CA VAL A 69 -10.39 0.86 2.71
C VAL A 69 -11.64 0.24 3.32
N ASP A 70 -11.65 -1.07 3.53
CA ASP A 70 -12.77 -1.80 4.11
C ASP A 70 -12.39 -2.70 5.30
N LYS A 71 -11.10 -2.85 5.60
CA LYS A 71 -10.63 -3.64 6.74
C LYS A 71 -10.37 -2.80 7.97
N TYR A 72 -10.76 -3.34 9.14
CA TYR A 72 -10.55 -2.72 10.45
C TYR A 72 -11.22 -1.34 10.59
N VAL A 73 -12.25 -1.08 9.79
CA VAL A 73 -13.02 0.17 9.79
C VAL A 73 -14.52 -0.12 9.81
N GLU A 74 -15.30 0.80 10.37
CA GLU A 74 -16.75 0.85 10.21
C GLU A 74 -17.08 1.71 8.99
N ILE A 75 -17.76 1.12 8.00
CA ILE A 75 -18.23 1.88 6.84
C ILE A 75 -19.54 2.58 7.22
N MET A 76 -19.59 3.91 7.03
CA MET A 76 -20.76 4.73 7.35
C MET A 76 -20.94 5.81 6.29
N PRO A 77 -22.17 6.16 5.87
CA PRO A 77 -22.39 7.33 5.02
C PRO A 77 -21.92 8.64 5.68
N LEU A 78 -21.48 9.62 4.89
CA LEU A 78 -20.99 10.89 5.42
C LEU A 78 -22.10 11.63 6.19
N SER A 79 -23.33 11.59 5.68
CA SER A 79 -24.50 12.17 6.33
C SER A 79 -24.72 11.60 7.73
N ALA A 80 -24.73 10.27 7.86
CA ALA A 80 -24.89 9.59 9.14
C ALA A 80 -23.75 9.88 10.12
N MET A 81 -22.52 10.07 9.62
CA MET A 81 -21.37 10.47 10.43
C MET A 81 -21.56 11.88 11.00
N ILE A 82 -21.97 12.83 10.16
CA ILE A 82 -22.26 14.21 10.57
C ILE A 82 -23.37 14.22 11.62
N ASP A 83 -24.50 13.57 11.36
CA ASP A 83 -25.63 13.54 12.29
C ASP A 83 -25.25 12.97 13.66
N LYS A 84 -24.38 11.97 13.68
CA LYS A 84 -23.97 11.28 14.89
C LYS A 84 -22.88 12.01 15.68
N TYR A 85 -21.92 12.65 15.00
CA TYR A 85 -20.70 13.14 15.65
C TYR A 85 -20.45 14.64 15.52
N ALA A 86 -21.19 15.40 14.71
CA ALA A 86 -20.94 16.83 14.50
C ALA A 86 -21.08 17.67 15.79
N ALA A 87 -21.93 17.23 16.73
CA ALA A 87 -22.12 17.89 18.01
C ALA A 87 -21.14 17.40 19.10
N CYS A 88 -20.33 16.37 18.83
CA CYS A 88 -19.37 15.86 19.79
C CYS A 88 -18.13 16.74 19.83
N ALA A 89 -17.93 17.47 20.92
CA ALA A 89 -16.68 18.19 21.14
C ALA A 89 -15.53 17.18 21.32
N VAL A 90 -14.46 17.36 20.56
CA VAL A 90 -13.24 16.55 20.65
C VAL A 90 -12.10 17.45 21.13
N PRO A 91 -11.32 17.06 22.16
CA PRO A 91 -10.20 17.85 22.65
C PRO A 91 -8.98 17.72 21.70
N VAL A 92 -9.11 18.27 20.49
CA VAL A 92 -8.11 18.13 19.40
C VAL A 92 -6.72 18.54 19.86
N ARG A 93 -6.61 19.65 20.61
CA ARG A 93 -5.32 20.14 21.10
C ARG A 93 -4.62 19.11 21.99
N SER A 94 -5.33 18.56 22.97
CA SER A 94 -4.79 17.55 23.89
C SER A 94 -4.36 16.29 23.14
N ILE A 95 -5.15 15.84 22.16
CA ILE A 95 -4.81 14.67 21.33
C ILE A 95 -3.52 14.91 20.54
N LEU A 96 -3.36 16.10 19.95
CA LEU A 96 -2.14 16.44 19.21
C LEU A 96 -0.92 16.55 20.14
N ASP A 97 -1.07 17.19 21.30
CA ASP A 97 0.01 17.33 22.27
C ASP A 97 0.43 15.95 22.81
N GLU A 98 -0.52 15.03 23.05
CA GLU A 98 -0.22 13.65 23.44
C GLU A 98 0.54 12.92 22.32
N ALA A 99 0.04 12.96 21.08
CA ALA A 99 0.66 12.30 19.94
C ALA A 99 2.09 12.79 19.65
N LEU A 100 2.37 14.08 19.87
CA LEU A 100 3.70 14.67 19.68
C LEU A 100 4.72 14.23 20.74
N ASN A 101 4.25 13.96 21.96
CA ASN A 101 5.12 13.63 23.10
C ASN A 101 5.18 12.12 23.38
N MET A 102 4.26 11.34 22.82
CA MET A 102 4.23 9.90 23.03
C MET A 102 5.45 9.25 22.38
N PRO A 103 6.22 8.43 23.12
CA PRO A 103 7.34 7.72 22.54
C PRO A 103 6.82 6.70 21.51
N VAL A 104 7.44 6.69 20.33
CA VAL A 104 7.14 5.69 19.30
C VAL A 104 7.55 4.31 19.81
N ILE A 105 6.57 3.46 20.07
CA ILE A 105 6.80 2.07 20.47
C ILE A 105 7.03 1.25 19.20
N ALA A 106 8.30 1.00 18.87
CA ALA A 106 8.66 0.11 17.78
C ALA A 106 8.98 -1.30 18.31
N ASP A 107 8.30 -2.33 17.80
CA ASP A 107 8.67 -3.72 18.06
C ASP A 107 9.98 -4.08 17.33
N CYS A 108 11.08 -3.68 17.95
CA CYS A 108 12.43 -3.89 17.45
C CYS A 108 12.77 -5.38 17.32
N LYS A 109 12.16 -6.24 18.14
CA LYS A 109 12.39 -7.69 18.09
C LYS A 109 11.77 -8.28 16.83
N ALA A 110 10.47 -8.02 16.59
CA ALA A 110 9.79 -8.47 15.39
C ALA A 110 10.42 -7.88 14.11
N LEU A 111 10.87 -6.62 14.15
CA LEU A 111 11.62 -6.02 13.04
C LEU A 111 12.93 -6.78 12.78
N ARG A 112 13.71 -7.06 13.83
CA ARG A 112 14.98 -7.79 13.71
C ARG A 112 14.78 -9.20 13.16
N GLU A 113 13.76 -9.92 13.61
CA GLU A 113 13.41 -11.25 13.11
C GLU A 113 13.04 -11.22 11.62
N ARG A 114 12.22 -10.25 11.20
CA ARG A 114 11.89 -10.03 9.78
C ARG A 114 13.13 -9.75 8.94
N LEU A 115 14.01 -8.85 9.38
CA LEU A 115 15.26 -8.53 8.70
C LEU A 115 16.19 -9.75 8.57
N MET A 116 16.27 -10.59 9.61
CA MET A 116 17.05 -11.84 9.56
C MET A 116 16.46 -12.83 8.55
N ASN A 117 15.14 -12.92 8.45
CA ASN A 117 14.48 -13.76 7.44
C ASN A 117 14.74 -13.25 6.03
N TYR A 118 14.65 -11.94 5.78
CA TYR A 118 15.01 -11.37 4.48
C TYR A 118 16.47 -11.62 4.11
N ARG A 119 17.39 -11.48 5.06
CA ARG A 119 18.81 -11.82 4.84
C ARG A 119 18.99 -13.28 4.42
N LYS A 120 18.27 -14.22 5.04
CA LYS A 120 18.31 -15.64 4.64
C LYS A 120 17.79 -15.84 3.22
N SER A 121 16.65 -15.22 2.88
CA SER A 121 16.06 -15.31 1.53
C SER A 121 16.98 -14.73 0.47
N ILE A 122 17.60 -13.57 0.71
CA ILE A 122 18.55 -12.96 -0.23
C ILE A 122 19.73 -13.89 -0.49
N ARG A 123 20.33 -14.47 0.55
CA ARG A 123 21.45 -15.41 0.41
C ARG A 123 21.07 -16.68 -0.37
N ARG A 124 19.86 -17.18 -0.16
CA ARG A 124 19.33 -18.31 -0.91
C ARG A 124 19.19 -17.95 -2.39
N ASN A 125 18.57 -16.83 -2.69
CA ASN A 125 18.40 -16.35 -4.07
C ASN A 125 19.75 -16.11 -4.77
N GLU A 126 20.73 -15.54 -4.06
CA GLU A 126 22.09 -15.37 -4.57
C GLU A 126 22.72 -16.72 -4.94
N SER A 127 22.59 -17.72 -4.05
CA SER A 127 23.13 -19.06 -4.29
C SER A 127 22.46 -19.74 -5.49
N GLU A 128 21.14 -19.60 -5.61
CA GLU A 128 20.36 -20.08 -6.76
C GLU A 128 20.78 -19.39 -8.06
N ALA A 129 20.93 -18.06 -8.05
CA ALA A 129 21.39 -17.30 -9.20
C ALA A 129 22.80 -17.70 -9.65
N ARG A 130 23.75 -17.87 -8.71
CA ARG A 130 25.12 -18.35 -9.02
C ARG A 130 25.09 -19.72 -9.69
N ARG A 131 24.27 -20.65 -9.20
CA ARG A 131 24.10 -21.98 -9.79
C ARG A 131 23.53 -21.89 -11.21
N ALA A 132 22.50 -21.07 -11.41
CA ALA A 132 21.91 -20.85 -12.73
C ALA A 132 22.95 -20.30 -13.74
N VAL A 133 23.73 -19.28 -13.34
CA VAL A 133 24.81 -18.73 -14.17
C VAL A 133 25.85 -19.79 -14.53
N ALA A 134 26.25 -20.64 -13.59
CA ALA A 134 27.20 -21.72 -13.84
C ALA A 134 26.65 -22.77 -14.82
N VAL A 135 25.34 -23.07 -14.78
CA VAL A 135 24.68 -23.94 -15.76
C VAL A 135 24.69 -23.29 -17.14
N CYS A 136 24.27 -22.02 -17.25
CA CYS A 136 24.27 -21.29 -18.53
C CYS A 136 25.67 -21.24 -19.15
N ARG A 137 26.72 -20.98 -18.36
CA ARG A 137 28.11 -21.01 -18.84
C ARG A 137 28.52 -22.38 -19.37
N ARG A 138 28.16 -23.47 -18.68
CA ARG A 138 28.45 -24.84 -19.16
C ARG A 138 27.76 -25.13 -20.48
N LEU A 139 26.50 -24.75 -20.63
CA LEU A 139 25.74 -24.92 -21.87
C LEU A 139 26.34 -24.11 -23.03
N LEU A 140 26.70 -22.85 -22.79
CA LEU A 140 27.34 -21.99 -23.80
C LEU A 140 28.69 -22.56 -24.25
N ASN A 141 29.52 -23.03 -23.31
CA ASN A 141 30.81 -23.64 -23.64
C ASN A 141 30.64 -24.95 -24.43
N ALA A 142 29.65 -25.78 -24.06
CA ALA A 142 29.36 -27.02 -24.79
C ALA A 142 28.84 -26.75 -26.22
N HIS A 143 28.09 -25.65 -26.42
CA HIS A 143 27.63 -25.25 -27.74
C HIS A 143 28.75 -24.64 -28.59
N GLY A 144 29.61 -23.79 -28.00
CA GLY A 144 30.77 -23.23 -28.71
C GLY A 144 31.83 -24.26 -29.10
N ALA A 145 31.93 -25.37 -28.37
CA ALA A 145 32.82 -26.50 -28.70
C ALA A 145 32.27 -27.44 -29.79
N THR A 146 30.99 -27.27 -30.17
CA THR A 146 30.30 -28.08 -31.18
C THR A 146 29.92 -27.30 -32.44
N ALA A 147 30.24 -26.00 -32.49
CA ALA A 147 30.16 -25.19 -33.70
C ALA A 147 31.44 -25.40 -34.55
N PRO A 148 31.32 -25.65 -35.88
CA PRO A 148 32.44 -25.94 -36.77
C PRO A 148 33.43 -24.78 -36.95
#